data_AF-A0A7C2A7D5-F1
#
_entry.id   AF-A0A7C2A7D5-F1
#
_cell.length_a   1.000
_cell.length_b   1.000
_cell.length_c   1.000
_cell.angle_alpha   90.00
_cell.angle_beta   90.00
_cell.angle_gamma   90.00
#
_symmetry.space_group_name_H-M   'P 1'
#
loop_
_entity.id
_entity.type
_entity.pdbx_description
1 polymer ?
#
loop_
_entity_poly.entity_id
_entity_poly.type
_entity_poly.pdbx_seq_one_letter_code
_entity_poly.pdbx_strand_id
1 'polypeptide(L)'
;MDMKVKSKRSSAGKSIVWRLMGIVVKAAVTFAFTRSLPTTALVTIIHHATFLPVFYLHERGWYKVTRKLGKFRNIFKAFTYEIILGMGLGGLIIYIVDPTSTTIWDQTLTYTCLLYTS
;
A
#
# COMPACT_ATOMS: atom_id res chain seq x y z
N MET A 1 20.97 9.42 -31.14
CA MET A 1 20.53 8.12 -30.59
C MET A 1 21.09 8.04 -29.18
N ASP A 2 20.39 8.67 -28.22
CA ASP A 2 20.91 8.87 -26.87
C ASP A 2 20.88 7.59 -26.03
N MET A 3 22.07 7.13 -25.68
CA MET A 3 22.29 6.01 -24.79
C MET A 3 21.88 6.42 -23.37
N LYS A 4 20.63 6.17 -22.98
CA LYS A 4 20.12 6.46 -21.63
C LYS A 4 20.83 5.53 -20.64
N VAL A 5 21.90 6.02 -20.01
CA VAL A 5 22.61 5.35 -18.91
C VAL A 5 21.58 5.06 -17.82
N LYS A 6 21.09 3.80 -17.76
CA LYS A 6 20.15 3.35 -16.74
C LYS A 6 20.93 3.12 -15.44
N SER A 7 21.32 4.23 -14.80
CA SER A 7 22.05 4.24 -13.54
C SER A 7 21.22 3.58 -12.44
N LYS A 8 21.76 2.53 -11.79
CA LYS A 8 21.17 1.88 -10.60
C LYS A 8 20.83 2.89 -9.48
N ARG A 9 21.54 4.04 -9.41
CA ARG A 9 21.25 5.13 -8.46
C ARG A 9 19.89 5.79 -8.69
N SER A 10 19.39 5.84 -9.93
CA SER A 10 18.06 6.41 -10.22
C SER A 10 16.91 5.54 -9.71
N SER A 11 17.09 4.22 -9.66
CA SER A 11 16.05 3.28 -9.20
C SER A 11 15.84 3.33 -7.69
N ALA A 12 16.93 3.48 -6.92
CA ALA A 12 16.84 3.64 -5.46
C ALA A 12 16.18 4.97 -5.07
N GLY A 13 16.57 6.07 -5.74
CA GLY A 13 15.94 7.39 -5.53
C GLY A 13 14.44 7.37 -5.84
N LYS A 14 14.04 6.74 -6.96
CA LYS A 14 12.62 6.56 -7.30
C LYS A 14 11.87 5.76 -6.23
N SER A 15 12.43 4.67 -5.74
CA SER A 15 11.79 3.84 -4.69
C SER A 15 11.52 4.62 -3.41
N ILE A 16 12.46 5.47 -2.98
CA ILE A 16 12.29 6.33 -1.80
C ILE A 16 11.21 7.39 -2.07
N VAL A 17 11.25 8.06 -3.23
CA VAL A 17 10.24 9.05 -3.61
C VAL A 17 8.83 8.44 -3.65
N TRP A 18 8.68 7.26 -4.23
CA TRP A 18 7.41 6.54 -4.26
C TRP A 18 6.88 6.22 -2.86
N ARG A 19 7.75 5.82 -1.94
CA ARG A 19 7.35 5.56 -0.54
C ARG A 19 6.94 6.84 0.19
N LEU A 20 7.69 7.94 0.00
CA LEU A 20 7.34 9.23 0.60
C LEU A 20 6.01 9.77 0.06
N MET A 21 5.78 9.64 -1.25
CA MET A 21 4.49 9.99 -1.87
C MET A 21 3.35 9.15 -1.30
N GLY A 22 3.53 7.84 -1.13
CA GLY A 22 2.53 6.96 -0.51
C GLY A 22 2.17 7.39 0.92
N ILE A 23 3.18 7.76 1.73
CA ILE A 23 2.98 8.28 3.09
C ILE A 23 2.15 9.56 3.05
N VAL A 24 2.53 10.52 2.18
CA VAL A 24 1.83 11.81 2.06
C VAL A 24 0.40 11.64 1.59
N VAL A 25 0.16 10.84 0.56
CA VAL A 25 -1.19 10.57 0.05
C VAL A 25 -2.04 9.88 1.11
N LYS A 26 -1.51 8.88 1.82
CA LYS A 26 -2.24 8.19 2.89
C LYS A 26 -2.59 9.13 4.04
N ALA A 27 -1.65 9.96 4.46
CA ALA A 27 -1.87 10.96 5.50
C ALA A 27 -2.92 11.99 5.05
N ALA A 28 -2.83 12.50 3.82
CA ALA A 28 -3.77 13.47 3.28
C ALA A 28 -5.19 12.92 3.17
N VAL A 29 -5.35 11.69 2.66
CA VAL A 29 -6.65 11.00 2.60
C VAL A 29 -7.20 10.80 4.01
N THR A 30 -6.42 10.20 4.91
CA THR A 30 -6.91 9.94 6.29
C THR A 30 -7.29 11.25 7.01
N PHE A 31 -6.51 12.31 6.84
CA PHE A 31 -6.80 13.61 7.43
C PHE A 31 -8.07 14.25 6.86
N ALA A 32 -8.29 14.13 5.54
CA ALA A 32 -9.47 14.71 4.89
C ALA A 32 -10.78 14.16 5.49
N PHE A 33 -10.79 12.88 5.88
CA PHE A 33 -11.95 12.23 6.47
C PHE A 33 -11.99 12.35 8.00
N THR A 34 -10.91 12.06 8.71
CA THR A 34 -10.93 12.02 10.19
C THR A 34 -10.76 13.41 10.83
N ARG A 35 -10.24 14.41 10.09
CA ARG A 35 -9.99 15.80 10.56
C ARG A 35 -9.17 15.91 11.86
N SER A 36 -8.48 14.84 12.25
CA SER A 36 -7.69 14.71 13.47
C SER A 36 -6.25 14.35 13.11
N LEU A 37 -5.30 15.20 13.50
CA LEU A 37 -3.87 14.97 13.29
C LEU A 37 -3.36 13.74 14.06
N PRO A 38 -3.69 13.52 15.35
CA PRO A 38 -3.25 12.34 16.09
C PRO A 38 -3.69 11.03 15.41
N THR A 39 -4.95 10.95 15.01
CA THR A 39 -5.51 9.76 14.35
C THR A 39 -4.84 9.52 13.00
N THR A 40 -4.65 10.57 12.21
CA THR A 40 -3.97 10.51 10.90
C THR A 40 -2.55 9.96 11.02
N ALA A 41 -1.77 10.48 11.96
CA ALA A 41 -0.39 10.05 12.17
C ALA A 41 -0.34 8.57 12.56
N LEU A 42 -1.21 8.16 13.48
CA LEU A 42 -1.25 6.79 14.00
C LEU A 42 -1.66 5.78 12.92
N VAL A 43 -2.70 6.08 12.15
CA VAL A 43 -3.11 5.26 10.98
C VAL A 43 -1.98 5.16 9.96
N THR A 44 -1.33 6.28 9.64
CA THR A 44 -0.28 6.31 8.61
C THR A 44 0.95 5.51 9.04
N ILE A 45 1.37 5.61 10.30
CA ILE A 45 2.50 4.86 10.86
C ILE A 45 2.18 3.37 10.90
N ILE A 46 1.03 2.98 11.45
CA ILE A 46 0.63 1.57 11.53
C ILE A 46 0.52 0.97 10.14
N HIS A 47 -0.08 1.69 9.19
CA HIS A 47 -0.18 1.25 7.80
C HIS A 47 1.19 0.91 7.19
N HIS A 48 2.16 1.83 7.25
CA HIS A 48 3.48 1.57 6.66
C HIS A 48 4.28 0.51 7.44
N ALA A 49 4.12 0.45 8.76
CA ALA A 49 4.77 -0.55 9.61
C ALA A 49 4.24 -1.96 9.34
N THR A 50 2.92 -2.12 9.10
CA THR A 50 2.30 -3.42 8.81
C THR A 50 2.51 -3.86 7.36
N PHE A 51 2.63 -2.93 6.42
CA PHE A 51 2.83 -3.24 5.00
C PHE A 51 4.14 -3.99 4.73
N LEU A 52 5.23 -3.65 5.42
CA LEU A 52 6.53 -4.30 5.28
C LEU A 52 6.52 -5.82 5.62
N PRO A 53 6.09 -6.25 6.82
CA PRO A 53 6.04 -7.66 7.18
C PRO A 53 5.00 -8.42 6.37
N VAL A 54 3.83 -7.81 6.08
CA VAL A 54 2.80 -8.48 5.26
C VAL A 54 3.30 -8.72 3.84
N PHE A 55 3.96 -7.74 3.21
CA PHE A 55 4.59 -7.93 1.91
C PHE A 55 5.63 -9.06 1.93
N TYR A 56 6.49 -9.08 2.95
CA TYR A 56 7.50 -10.12 3.10
C TYR A 56 6.88 -11.52 3.27
N LEU A 57 5.87 -11.66 4.12
CA LEU A 57 5.16 -12.93 4.33
C LEU A 57 4.38 -13.35 3.09
N HIS A 58 3.75 -12.41 2.39
CA HIS A 58 3.05 -12.67 1.13
C HIS A 58 4.00 -13.23 0.08
N GLU A 59 5.13 -12.56 -0.15
CA GLU A 59 6.11 -13.02 -1.14
C GLU A 59 6.72 -14.38 -0.73
N ARG A 60 7.00 -14.58 0.56
CA ARG A 60 7.48 -15.87 1.10
C ARG A 60 6.46 -17.00 0.98
N GLY A 61 5.17 -16.71 1.14
CA GLY A 61 4.07 -17.66 0.90
C GLY A 61 4.03 -18.10 -0.56
N TRP A 62 4.20 -17.16 -1.48
CA TRP A 62 4.26 -17.44 -2.91
C TRP A 62 5.48 -18.28 -3.34
N TYR A 63 6.61 -18.21 -2.62
CA TYR A 63 7.75 -19.09 -2.89
C TYR A 63 7.44 -20.57 -2.66
N LYS A 64 6.49 -20.91 -1.77
CA LYS A 64 6.06 -22.30 -1.53
C LYS A 64 5.07 -22.82 -2.58
N VAL A 65 4.52 -21.94 -3.41
CA VAL A 65 3.59 -22.31 -4.48
C VAL A 65 4.38 -22.74 -5.72
N THR A 66 4.74 -24.02 -5.80
CA THR A 66 5.54 -24.63 -6.87
C THR A 66 4.79 -24.78 -8.20
N ARG A 67 3.50 -24.45 -8.25
CA ARG A 67 2.66 -24.64 -9.43
C ARG A 67 3.07 -23.65 -10.54
N LYS A 68 3.37 -24.15 -11.75
CA LYS A 68 3.73 -23.34 -12.93
C LYS A 68 2.54 -22.49 -13.39
N LEU A 69 2.23 -21.41 -12.68
CA LEU A 69 1.14 -20.48 -13.01
C LEU A 69 1.47 -19.53 -14.20
N GLY A 70 2.67 -19.61 -14.78
CA GLY A 70 3.05 -18.78 -15.93
C GLY A 70 2.83 -17.28 -15.69
N LYS A 71 2.22 -16.58 -16.66
CA LYS A 71 1.89 -15.14 -16.57
C LYS A 71 0.78 -14.84 -15.55
N PHE A 72 -0.14 -15.78 -15.30
CA PHE A 72 -1.22 -15.61 -14.33
C PHE A 72 -0.70 -15.49 -12.90
N ARG A 73 0.47 -16.06 -12.59
CA ARG A 73 1.10 -15.94 -11.27
C ARG A 73 1.26 -14.49 -10.82
N ASN A 74 1.69 -13.61 -11.71
CA ASN A 74 1.94 -12.21 -11.37
C ASN A 74 0.63 -11.44 -11.16
N ILE A 75 -0.41 -11.78 -11.93
CA ILE A 75 -1.76 -11.19 -11.78
C ILE A 75 -2.37 -11.63 -10.45
N PHE A 76 -2.31 -12.92 -10.13
CA PHE A 76 -2.79 -13.41 -8.83
C PHE A 76 -1.99 -12.80 -7.69
N LYS A 77 -0.65 -12.74 -7.77
CA LYS A 77 0.18 -12.06 -6.77
C LYS A 77 -0.26 -10.61 -6.53
N ALA A 78 -0.51 -9.85 -7.59
CA ALA A 78 -0.99 -8.47 -7.47
C ALA A 78 -2.38 -8.44 -6.82
N PHE A 79 -3.31 -9.25 -7.30
CA PHE A 79 -4.68 -9.30 -6.79
C PHE A 79 -4.77 -9.71 -5.30
N THR A 80 -4.04 -10.76 -4.89
CA THR A 80 -4.05 -11.20 -3.48
C THR A 80 -3.44 -10.14 -2.58
N TYR A 81 -2.36 -9.50 -3.03
CA TYR A 81 -1.73 -8.41 -2.29
C TYR A 81 -2.71 -7.24 -2.08
N GLU A 82 -3.49 -6.91 -3.09
CA GLU A 82 -4.38 -5.74 -3.11
C GLU A 82 -5.63 -5.93 -2.28
N ILE A 83 -6.22 -7.14 -2.29
CA ILE A 83 -7.34 -7.45 -1.40
C ILE A 83 -6.88 -7.49 0.06
N ILE A 84 -5.73 -8.11 0.34
CA ILE A 84 -5.23 -8.25 1.72
C ILE A 84 -4.81 -6.89 2.29
N LEU A 85 -4.04 -6.09 1.55
CA LEU A 85 -3.51 -4.83 2.06
C LEU A 85 -4.45 -3.65 1.85
N GLY A 86 -5.05 -3.55 0.67
CA GLY A 86 -5.98 -2.47 0.34
C GLY A 86 -7.23 -2.59 1.19
N MET A 87 -8.06 -3.59 0.91
CA MET A 87 -9.39 -3.69 1.53
C MET A 87 -9.39 -4.28 2.94
N GLY A 88 -8.59 -5.33 3.19
CA GLY A 88 -8.57 -6.01 4.49
C GLY A 88 -7.86 -5.21 5.58
N LEU A 89 -6.54 -5.04 5.44
CA LEU A 89 -5.70 -4.40 6.45
C LEU A 89 -5.94 -2.89 6.54
N GLY A 90 -6.11 -2.21 5.40
CA GLY A 90 -6.37 -0.77 5.37
C GLY A 90 -7.62 -0.39 6.18
N GLY A 91 -8.73 -1.10 5.96
CA GLY A 91 -9.97 -0.89 6.70
C GLY A 91 -9.85 -1.31 8.17
N LEU A 92 -9.18 -2.43 8.46
CA LEU A 92 -9.00 -2.92 9.83
C LEU A 92 -8.19 -1.94 10.70
N ILE A 93 -7.13 -1.35 10.16
CA ILE A 93 -6.32 -0.36 10.89
C ILE A 93 -7.15 0.86 11.26
N ILE A 94 -7.97 1.37 10.34
CA ILE A 94 -8.84 2.52 10.62
C ILE A 94 -9.90 2.13 11.66
N TYR A 95 -10.51 0.96 11.54
CA TYR A 95 -11.49 0.46 12.52
C TYR A 95 -10.92 0.35 13.94
N ILE A 96 -9.67 -0.12 14.08
CA ILE A 96 -9.02 -0.23 15.40
C ILE A 96 -8.69 1.14 15.99
N VAL A 97 -8.27 2.09 15.16
CA VAL A 97 -7.83 3.42 15.62
C VAL A 97 -9.01 4.36 15.85
N ASP A 98 -10.04 4.28 15.02
CA ASP A 98 -11.27 5.07 15.10
C ASP A 98 -12.49 4.20 14.73
N PRO A 99 -13.02 3.43 15.69
CA PRO A 99 -14.16 2.54 15.46
C PRO A 99 -15.47 3.30 15.21
N THR A 100 -15.50 4.62 15.46
CA THR A 100 -16.70 5.45 15.28
C THR A 100 -16.86 5.96 13.85
N SER A 101 -15.82 5.84 13.03
CA SER A 101 -15.84 6.29 11.65
C SER A 101 -16.74 5.41 10.77
N THR A 102 -17.74 6.00 10.15
CA THR A 102 -18.58 5.35 9.13
C THR A 102 -17.95 5.35 7.74
N THR A 103 -16.84 6.06 7.55
CA THR A 103 -16.20 6.33 6.25
C THR A 103 -14.99 5.42 5.97
N ILE A 104 -14.85 4.30 6.71
CA ILE A 104 -13.70 3.38 6.62
C ILE A 104 -13.53 2.84 5.18
N TRP A 105 -14.63 2.44 4.55
CA TRP A 105 -14.63 1.91 3.19
C TRP A 105 -14.28 2.98 2.16
N ASP A 106 -14.77 4.21 2.34
CA ASP A 106 -14.51 5.34 1.44
C ASP A 106 -13.03 5.76 1.47
N GLN A 107 -12.43 5.82 2.67
CA GLN A 107 -11.01 6.09 2.83
C GLN A 107 -10.14 5.02 2.15
N THR A 108 -10.56 3.76 2.27
CA THR A 108 -9.83 2.61 1.72
C THR A 108 -9.92 2.55 0.20
N LEU A 109 -11.11 2.79 -0.35
CA LEU A 109 -11.34 2.87 -1.81
C LEU A 109 -10.60 4.06 -2.42
N THR A 110 -10.72 5.24 -1.81
CA THR A 110 -10.06 6.47 -2.29
C THR A 110 -8.55 6.29 -2.37
N TYR A 111 -7.94 5.73 -1.32
CA TYR A 111 -6.51 5.46 -1.30
C TYR A 111 -6.09 4.45 -2.38
N THR A 112 -6.83 3.35 -2.52
CA THR A 112 -6.55 2.31 -3.54
C THR A 112 -6.65 2.90 -4.95
N CYS A 113 -7.70 3.66 -5.26
CA CYS A 113 -7.87 4.29 -6.57
C CYS A 113 -6.71 5.24 -6.91
N LEU A 114 -6.30 6.10 -5.98
CA LEU A 114 -5.19 7.05 -6.19
C LEU A 114 -3.85 6.36 -6.48
N LEU A 115 -3.61 5.22 -5.81
CA LEU A 115 -2.41 4.42 -6.01
C LEU A 115 -2.36 3.76 -7.39
N TYR A 116 -3.51 3.33 -7.90
CA TYR A 116 -3.61 2.68 -9.22
C TYR A 116 -3.62 3.64 -10.40
N THR A 117 -4.00 4.89 -10.18
CA THR A 117 -3.96 5.93 -11.22
C THR A 117 -2.57 6.55 -11.43
N SER A 118 -1.58 6.21 -10.60
CA SER A 118 -0.22 6.81 -10.57
C SER A 118 0.86 5.85 -11.09
#